data_AF-W7VV27-F1
#
_entry.id   AF-W7VV27-F1
#
_cell.length_a   1.000
_cell.length_b   1.000
_cell.length_c   1.000
_cell.angle_alpha   90.00
_cell.angle_beta   90.00
_cell.angle_gamma   90.00
#
_symmetry.space_group_name_H-M   'P 1'
#
loop_
_entity.id
_entity.type
_entity.pdbx_description
1 polymer ?
#
loop_
_entity_poly.entity_id
_entity_poly.type
_entity_poly.pdbx_seq_one_letter_code
_entity_poly.pdbx_strand_id
1 'polypeptide(L)'
;MHVRPAGVLAADSAALRGAGLSARKIEYLRDLAGHFDGGTVHVRNWTSMDDESIIDELVAIRGIGRWTAEMFLIFHLMRPNVLPLDDLGLLKGISQHYFSGEPVSRNEAREVGDAWAPFRSVATWYLWRSLDPRVTY
;
A
#
# COMPACT_ATOMS: atom_id res chain seq x y z
N MET A 1 -15.97 -4.29 14.69
CA MET A 1 -15.77 -3.07 15.51
C MET A 1 -14.60 -2.31 14.91
N HIS A 2 -14.77 -1.06 14.49
CA HIS A 2 -13.66 -0.25 13.98
C HIS A 2 -13.10 0.61 15.11
N VAL A 3 -11.78 0.58 15.30
CA VAL A 3 -11.08 1.42 16.29
C VAL A 3 -10.98 2.84 15.72
N ARG A 4 -11.45 3.83 16.48
CA ARG A 4 -11.34 5.25 16.10
C ARG A 4 -9.96 5.82 16.46
N PRO A 5 -9.47 6.87 15.77
CA PRO A 5 -8.20 7.52 16.10
C PRO A 5 -8.06 7.88 17.59
N ALA A 6 -9.04 8.56 18.18
CA ALA A 6 -9.08 8.87 19.61
C ALA A 6 -8.95 7.63 20.51
N GLY A 7 -9.48 6.48 20.08
CA GLY A 7 -9.34 5.22 20.81
C GLY A 7 -7.91 4.66 20.78
N VAL A 8 -7.20 4.81 19.66
CA VAL A 8 -5.77 4.44 19.56
C VAL A 8 -4.92 5.35 20.43
N LEU A 9 -5.21 6.66 20.44
CA LEU A 9 -4.50 7.64 21.25
C LEU A 9 -4.68 7.42 22.75
N ALA A 10 -5.89 7.05 23.17
CA ALA A 10 -6.22 6.76 24.57
C ALA A 10 -5.76 5.36 25.04
N ALA A 11 -5.42 4.45 24.13
CA ALA A 11 -5.05 3.09 24.48
C ALA A 11 -3.70 3.02 25.21
N ASP A 12 -3.69 2.26 26.30
CA ASP A 12 -2.47 2.00 27.07
C ASP A 12 -1.45 1.20 26.24
N SER A 13 -0.17 1.56 26.41
CA SER A 13 0.92 0.95 25.65
C SER A 13 1.10 -0.54 26.00
N ALA A 14 0.84 -0.96 27.24
CA ALA A 14 0.93 -2.37 27.62
C ALA A 14 -0.22 -3.18 27.03
N ALA A 15 -1.43 -2.62 26.96
CA ALA A 15 -2.55 -3.25 26.27
C ALA A 15 -2.26 -3.44 24.76
N LEU A 16 -1.72 -2.42 24.10
CA LEU A 16 -1.34 -2.51 22.68
C LEU A 16 -0.22 -3.53 22.44
N ARG A 17 0.77 -3.62 23.33
CA ARG A 17 1.80 -4.68 23.28
C ARG A 17 1.21 -6.06 23.53
N GLY A 18 0.28 -6.18 24.47
CA GLY A 18 -0.46 -7.42 24.75
C GLY A 18 -1.25 -7.93 23.56
N ALA A 19 -1.67 -7.02 22.66
CA ALA A 19 -2.28 -7.37 21.36
C ALA A 19 -1.27 -7.72 20.25
N GLY A 20 0.03 -7.80 20.55
CA GLY A 20 1.09 -8.21 19.62
C GLY A 20 1.76 -7.08 18.84
N LEU A 21 1.50 -5.81 19.18
CA LEU A 21 2.18 -4.68 18.53
C LEU A 21 3.58 -4.46 19.11
N SER A 22 4.57 -4.30 18.23
CA SER A 22 5.89 -3.84 18.64
C SER A 22 5.84 -2.38 19.09
N ALA A 23 6.82 -1.95 19.89
CA ALA A 23 6.91 -0.55 20.32
C ALA A 23 6.90 0.43 19.12
N ARG A 24 7.64 0.10 18.06
CA ARG A 24 7.68 0.92 16.84
C ARG A 24 6.33 0.98 16.12
N LYS A 25 5.59 -0.14 16.03
CA LYS A 25 4.24 -0.14 15.44
C LYS A 25 3.25 0.69 16.26
N ILE A 26 3.40 0.70 17.59
CA ILE A 26 2.59 1.56 18.46
C ILE A 26 2.87 3.03 18.18
N GLU A 27 4.13 3.43 18.03
CA GLU A 27 4.50 4.80 17.67
C GLU A 27 3.88 5.21 16.33
N TYR A 28 3.98 4.36 15.30
CA TYR A 28 3.40 4.64 13.98
C TYR A 28 1.88 4.74 14.02
N LEU A 29 1.21 3.85 14.77
CA LEU A 29 -0.24 3.89 14.92
C LEU A 29 -0.72 5.14 15.66
N ARG A 30 0.03 5.60 16.68
CA ARG A 30 -0.29 6.84 17.39
C ARG A 30 -0.07 8.07 16.52
N ASP A 31 1.01 8.09 15.74
CA ASP A 31 1.28 9.17 14.79
C ASP A 31 0.17 9.25 13.73
N LEU A 32 -0.15 8.12 13.11
CA LEU A 32 -1.27 7.97 12.18
C LEU A 32 -2.60 8.43 12.82
N ALA A 33 -2.91 7.98 14.02
CA ALA A 33 -4.12 8.40 14.72
C ALA A 33 -4.13 9.90 15.01
N GLY A 34 -3.00 10.49 15.40
CA GLY A 34 -2.87 11.93 15.64
C GLY A 34 -3.09 12.75 14.38
N HIS A 35 -2.59 12.30 13.24
CA HIS A 35 -2.82 12.94 11.94
C HIS A 35 -4.31 12.93 11.55
N PHE A 36 -5.02 11.82 11.77
CA PHE A 36 -6.46 11.73 11.50
C PHE A 36 -7.31 12.52 12.50
N ASP A 37 -6.97 12.49 13.79
CA ASP A 37 -7.71 13.20 14.84
C ASP A 37 -7.51 14.71 14.73
N GLY A 38 -6.30 15.15 14.40
CA GLY A 38 -5.93 16.55 14.18
C GLY A 38 -6.36 17.12 12.82
N GLY A 39 -6.93 16.30 11.93
CA GLY A 39 -7.44 16.75 10.62
C GLY A 39 -6.37 17.16 9.61
N THR A 40 -5.13 16.69 9.77
CA THR A 40 -4.04 16.94 8.81
C THR A 40 -4.10 16.01 7.59
N VAL A 41 -4.93 14.96 7.66
CA VAL A 41 -5.26 14.06 6.56
C VAL A 41 -6.64 14.42 6.02
N HIS A 42 -6.73 14.72 4.73
CA HIS A 42 -7.91 15.27 4.08
C HIS A 42 -8.79 14.18 3.47
N VAL A 43 -9.22 13.22 4.31
CA VAL A 43 -10.00 12.03 3.88
C VAL A 43 -11.20 12.38 3.00
N ARG A 44 -11.90 13.49 3.30
CA ARG A 44 -13.06 13.95 2.54
C ARG A 44 -12.74 14.39 1.11
N ASN A 45 -11.49 14.77 0.86
CA ASN A 45 -11.02 15.27 -0.43
C ASN A 45 -10.39 14.15 -1.27
N TRP A 46 -10.04 13.01 -0.66
CA TRP A 46 -9.33 11.92 -1.33
C TRP A 46 -10.03 11.43 -2.60
N THR A 47 -11.36 11.47 -2.69
CA THR A 47 -12.07 11.07 -3.92
C THR A 47 -11.76 11.97 -5.11
N SER A 48 -11.48 13.25 -4.87
CA SER A 48 -11.15 14.26 -5.87
C SER A 48 -9.65 14.47 -6.10
N MET A 49 -8.82 14.01 -5.18
CA MET A 49 -7.35 14.10 -5.30
C MET A 49 -6.83 13.06 -6.29
N ASP A 50 -5.73 13.39 -6.95
CA ASP A 50 -4.94 12.43 -7.72
C ASP A 50 -4.14 11.49 -6.80
N ASP A 51 -3.68 10.37 -7.36
CA ASP A 51 -3.04 9.30 -6.61
C ASP A 51 -1.73 9.77 -5.95
N GLU A 52 -0.91 10.60 -6.62
CA GLU A 52 0.36 11.08 -6.06
C GLU A 52 0.13 12.06 -4.89
N SER A 53 -0.85 12.95 -4.99
CA SER A 53 -1.22 13.83 -3.86
C SER A 53 -1.63 13.05 -2.61
N ILE A 54 -2.35 11.93 -2.76
CA ILE A 54 -2.73 11.08 -1.61
C ILE A 54 -1.51 10.32 -1.08
N ILE A 55 -0.63 9.83 -1.96
CA ILE A 55 0.62 9.18 -1.56
C ILE A 55 1.48 10.13 -0.74
N ASP A 56 1.69 11.37 -1.18
CA ASP A 56 2.48 12.37 -0.47
C ASP A 56 1.90 12.69 0.91
N GLU A 57 0.58 12.84 1.01
CA GLU A 57 -0.12 13.06 2.28
C GLU A 57 0.08 11.88 3.25
N LEU A 58 0.01 10.64 2.76
CA LEU A 58 0.18 9.45 3.58
C LEU A 58 1.64 9.22 3.98
N VAL A 59 2.60 9.47 3.07
CA VAL A 59 4.05 9.28 3.31
C VAL A 59 4.59 10.31 4.31
N ALA A 60 3.92 11.45 4.48
CA ALA A 60 4.26 12.41 5.54
C ALA A 60 4.06 11.84 6.96
N ILE A 61 3.29 10.76 7.11
CA ILE A 61 3.02 10.09 8.39
C ILE A 61 4.13 9.09 8.70
N ARG A 62 4.69 9.15 9.91
CA ARG A 62 5.80 8.27 10.30
C ARG A 62 5.38 6.80 10.22
N GLY A 63 6.19 6.02 9.49
CA GLY A 63 6.00 4.58 9.34
C GLY A 63 5.19 4.16 8.12
N ILE A 64 4.67 5.12 7.35
CA ILE A 64 4.06 4.88 6.03
C ILE A 64 5.09 5.24 4.95
N GLY A 65 5.51 4.23 4.18
CA GLY A 65 6.31 4.43 2.97
C GLY A 65 5.44 4.40 1.72
N ARG A 66 6.03 4.74 0.56
CA ARG A 66 5.34 4.76 -0.75
C ARG A 66 4.61 3.45 -1.04
N TRP A 67 5.29 2.30 -0.92
CA TRP A 67 4.65 1.00 -1.13
C TRP A 67 3.40 0.80 -0.25
N THR A 68 3.47 1.17 1.03
CA THR A 68 2.30 1.07 1.94
C THR A 68 1.16 1.98 1.50
N ALA A 69 1.47 3.21 1.06
CA ALA A 69 0.47 4.14 0.53
C ALA A 69 -0.15 3.59 -0.76
N GLU A 70 0.65 3.07 -1.70
CA GLU A 70 0.16 2.45 -2.93
C GLU A 70 -0.74 1.24 -2.64
N MET A 71 -0.38 0.39 -1.67
CA MET A 71 -1.25 -0.71 -1.21
C MET A 71 -2.58 -0.17 -0.65
N PHE A 72 -2.55 0.93 0.10
CA PHE A 72 -3.75 1.59 0.58
C PHE A 72 -4.62 2.10 -0.58
N LEU A 73 -4.02 2.73 -1.59
CA LEU A 73 -4.75 3.19 -2.78
C LEU A 73 -5.43 2.02 -3.52
N ILE A 74 -4.72 0.89 -3.69
CA ILE A 74 -5.25 -0.30 -4.39
C ILE A 74 -6.38 -0.96 -3.60
N PHE A 75 -6.17 -1.25 -2.31
CA PHE A 75 -7.07 -2.12 -1.54
C PHE A 75 -8.13 -1.38 -0.74
N HIS A 76 -7.89 -0.12 -0.37
CA HIS A 76 -8.85 0.67 0.39
C HIS A 76 -9.59 1.68 -0.50
N LEU A 77 -8.87 2.43 -1.33
CA LEU A 77 -9.48 3.41 -2.23
C LEU A 77 -9.89 2.83 -3.59
N MET A 78 -9.54 1.58 -3.88
CA MET A 78 -9.86 0.89 -5.14
C MET A 78 -9.41 1.69 -6.38
N ARG A 79 -8.28 2.42 -6.27
CA ARG A 79 -7.72 3.18 -7.39
C ARG A 79 -7.27 2.21 -8.49
N PRO A 80 -7.73 2.38 -9.75
CA PRO A 80 -7.50 1.38 -10.79
C PRO A 80 -6.10 1.44 -11.43
N ASN A 81 -5.39 2.56 -11.28
CA ASN A 81 -4.21 2.88 -12.10
C ASN A 81 -2.89 2.99 -11.33
N VAL A 82 -2.79 2.36 -10.16
CA VAL A 82 -1.58 2.33 -9.33
C VAL A 82 -0.64 1.23 -9.79
N LEU A 83 0.66 1.55 -9.94
CA LEU A 83 1.73 0.61 -10.29
C LEU A 83 2.81 0.60 -9.19
N PRO A 84 2.75 -0.33 -8.23
CA PRO A 84 3.66 -0.33 -7.08
C PRO A 84 5.02 -0.92 -7.44
N LEU A 85 5.90 -0.11 -8.05
CA LEU A 85 7.22 -0.54 -8.55
C LEU A 85 8.23 -0.96 -7.46
N ASP A 86 7.86 -0.79 -6.20
CA ASP A 86 8.62 -1.27 -5.03
C ASP A 86 8.15 -2.65 -4.56
N ASP A 87 7.11 -3.21 -5.18
CA ASP A 87 6.55 -4.51 -4.85
C ASP A 87 7.35 -5.66 -5.49
N LEU A 88 8.01 -6.46 -4.66
CA LEU A 88 8.79 -7.61 -5.12
C LEU A 88 7.92 -8.66 -5.81
N GLY A 89 6.65 -8.80 -5.43
CA GLY A 89 5.71 -9.71 -6.08
C GLY A 89 5.41 -9.28 -7.50
N LEU A 90 5.14 -7.98 -7.71
CA LEU A 90 4.94 -7.40 -9.03
C LEU A 90 6.17 -7.60 -9.91
N LEU A 91 7.35 -7.22 -9.43
CA LEU A 91 8.60 -7.38 -10.19
C LEU A 91 8.87 -8.84 -10.56
N LYS A 92 8.61 -9.77 -9.63
CA LYS A 92 8.71 -11.22 -9.89
C LYS A 92 7.69 -11.69 -10.93
N GLY A 93 6.45 -11.21 -10.87
CA GLY A 93 5.42 -11.53 -11.86
C GLY A 93 5.81 -11.02 -13.25
N ILE A 94 6.29 -9.78 -13.36
CA ILE A 94 6.78 -9.21 -14.63
C ILE A 94 7.93 -10.06 -15.18
N SER A 95 8.92 -10.36 -14.33
CA SER A 95 10.04 -11.21 -14.66
C SER A 95 9.60 -12.54 -15.29
N GLN A 96 8.69 -13.26 -14.64
CA GLN A 96 8.24 -14.58 -15.10
C GLN A 96 7.45 -14.54 -16.42
N HIS A 97 6.59 -13.54 -16.61
CA HIS A 97 5.65 -13.51 -17.75
C HIS A 97 6.15 -12.72 -18.95
N TYR A 98 7.05 -11.76 -18.75
CA TYR A 98 7.53 -10.86 -19.82
C TYR A 98 9.03 -11.00 -20.10
N PHE A 99 9.81 -11.56 -19.17
CA PHE A 99 11.28 -11.66 -19.28
C PHE A 99 11.82 -13.07 -19.05
N SER A 100 10.99 -14.11 -19.18
CA SER A 100 11.40 -15.52 -19.03
C SER A 100 12.07 -15.86 -17.68
N GLY A 101 11.77 -15.10 -16.63
CA GLY A 101 12.35 -15.28 -15.30
C GLY A 101 13.66 -14.51 -15.05
N GLU A 102 14.15 -13.74 -16.01
CA GLU A 102 15.33 -12.89 -15.81
C GLU A 102 15.02 -11.68 -14.89
N PRO A 103 16.02 -11.14 -14.17
CA PRO A 103 15.83 -9.96 -13.34
C PRO A 103 15.29 -8.77 -14.14
N VAL A 104 14.37 -8.01 -13.54
CA VAL A 104 13.72 -6.84 -14.16
C VAL A 104 14.03 -5.60 -13.35
N SER A 105 14.53 -4.57 -14.01
CA SER A 105 14.74 -3.24 -13.42
C SER A 105 13.42 -2.49 -13.25
N ARG A 106 13.41 -1.48 -12.37
CA ARG A 106 12.23 -0.61 -12.20
C ARG A 106 11.83 0.12 -13.49
N ASN A 107 12.78 0.44 -14.36
CA ASN A 107 12.48 1.13 -15.62
C ASN A 107 11.80 0.18 -16.60
N GLU A 108 12.31 -1.04 -16.77
CA GLU A 108 11.67 -2.07 -17.60
C GLU A 108 10.27 -2.42 -17.07
N ALA A 109 10.13 -2.58 -15.76
CA ALA A 109 8.82 -2.83 -15.14
C ALA A 109 7.83 -1.67 -15.38
N ARG A 110 8.31 -0.43 -15.40
CA ARG A 110 7.50 0.75 -15.74
C ARG A 110 7.05 0.73 -17.19
N GLU A 111 7.96 0.44 -18.12
CA GLU A 111 7.65 0.35 -19.56
C GLU A 111 6.58 -0.70 -19.84
N VAL A 112 6.69 -1.89 -19.22
CA VAL A 112 5.63 -2.91 -19.31
C VAL A 112 4.33 -2.39 -18.69
N GLY A 113 4.42 -1.74 -17.54
CA GLY A 113 3.27 -1.19 -16.82
C GLY A 113 2.53 -0.07 -17.55
N ASP A 114 3.18 0.65 -18.46
CA ASP A 114 2.55 1.71 -19.25
C ASP A 114 1.49 1.16 -20.22
N ALA A 115 1.68 -0.06 -20.72
CA ALA A 115 0.70 -0.75 -21.56
C ALA A 115 -0.59 -1.14 -20.82
N TRP A 116 -0.59 -1.13 -19.49
CA TRP A 116 -1.76 -1.52 -18.69
C TRP A 116 -2.63 -0.34 -18.26
N ALA A 117 -2.24 0.89 -18.58
CA ALA A 117 -3.06 2.05 -18.29
C ALA A 117 -4.43 1.95 -19.00
N PRO A 118 -5.53 2.38 -18.36
CA PRO A 118 -5.64 3.00 -17.03
C PRO A 118 -5.90 1.99 -15.89
N PHE A 119 -5.62 0.70 -16.09
CA PHE A 119 -5.96 -0.40 -15.17
C PHE A 119 -4.73 -1.13 -14.62
N ARG A 120 -3.65 -0.39 -14.32
CA ARG A 120 -2.39 -0.96 -13.81
C ARG A 120 -2.60 -1.80 -12.54
N SER A 121 -3.50 -1.39 -11.64
CA SER A 121 -3.78 -2.13 -10.41
C SER A 121 -4.44 -3.48 -10.67
N VAL A 122 -5.24 -3.59 -11.75
CA VAL A 122 -5.82 -4.87 -12.18
C VAL A 122 -4.73 -5.79 -12.70
N ALA A 123 -3.85 -5.30 -13.57
CA ALA A 123 -2.72 -6.08 -14.08
C ALA A 123 -1.78 -6.53 -12.95
N THR A 124 -1.46 -5.64 -12.01
CA THR A 124 -0.70 -5.97 -10.79
C THR A 124 -1.37 -7.09 -10.00
N TRP A 125 -2.69 -7.03 -9.80
CA TRP A 125 -3.43 -8.08 -9.10
C TRP A 125 -3.33 -9.44 -9.79
N TYR A 126 -3.48 -9.49 -11.12
CA TYR A 126 -3.31 -10.74 -11.88
C TYR A 126 -1.90 -11.30 -11.80
N LEU A 127 -0.88 -10.43 -11.81
CA LEU A 127 0.51 -10.86 -11.66
C LEU A 127 0.76 -11.47 -10.27
N TRP A 128 0.23 -10.89 -9.20
CA TRP A 128 0.28 -11.52 -7.88
C TRP A 128 -0.38 -12.91 -7.87
N ARG A 129 -1.58 -13.04 -8.44
CA ARG A 129 -2.30 -14.32 -8.52
C ARG A 129 -1.56 -15.37 -9.34
N SER A 130 -0.81 -14.95 -10.35
CA SER A 130 -0.02 -15.87 -11.18
C SER A 130 1.14 -16.54 -10.41
N LEU A 131 1.57 -15.93 -9.30
CA LEU A 131 2.65 -16.43 -8.45
C LEU A 131 2.15 -17.37 -7.34
N ASP A 132 0.83 -17.51 -7.19
CA ASP A 132 0.27 -18.41 -6.18
C ASP A 132 0.67 -19.86 -6.47
N PRO A 133 0.89 -20.67 -5.42
CA PRO A 133 1.20 -22.08 -5.59
C PRO A 133 0.10 -22.76 -6.43
N ARG A 134 0.50 -23.49 -7.47
CA ARG A 134 -0.44 -24.29 -8.25
C ARG A 134 -0.95 -25.40 -7.34
N VAL A 135 -2.27 -25.45 -7.15
CA VAL A 135 -2.91 -26.58 -6.48
C VAL A 135 -2.84 -27.78 -7.44
N THR A 136 -1.90 -28.69 -7.18
CA THR A 136 -1.89 -30.01 -7.81
C THR A 136 -2.88 -30.89 -7.05
N TYR A 137 -3.93 -31.36 -7.74
CA TYR A 137 -4.84 -32.39 -7.27
C TYR A 137 -4.22 -33.78 -7.40
#